data_AF-A0A7V2PIR6-F1
#
_entry.id   AF-A0A7V2PIR6-F1
#
_cell.length_a   1.000
_cell.length_b   1.000
_cell.length_c   1.000
_cell.angle_alpha   90.00
_cell.angle_beta   90.00
_cell.angle_gamma   90.00
#
_symmetry.space_group_name_H-M   'P 1'
#
loop_
_entity.id
_entity.type
_entity.pdbx_description
1 polymer ?
#
loop_
_entity_poly.entity_id
_entity_poly.type
_entity_poly.pdbx_seq_one_letter_code
_entity_poly.pdbx_strand_id
1 'polypeptide(L)'
;MLATYKAVLKNNRLEWSGGAPILPSPREAVSVHVTILNDQIVAPKEIAQGKRMAAALEKLAAVQSLTEIADPVAWQREIRRDRALPDRDE
;
A
#
# COMPACT_ATOMS: atom_id res chain seq x y z
N MET A 1 9.93 26.05 20.96
CA MET A 1 8.46 25.97 20.91
C MET A 1 8.05 25.67 19.48
N LEU A 2 7.02 24.85 19.27
CA LEU A 2 6.47 24.60 17.92
C LEU A 2 5.36 25.61 17.67
N ALA A 3 5.44 26.34 16.55
CA ALA A 3 4.38 27.23 16.10
C ALA A 3 3.54 26.51 15.04
N THR A 4 2.23 26.47 15.23
CA THR A 4 1.29 25.83 14.30
C THR A 4 0.66 26.88 13.40
N TYR A 5 0.76 26.69 12.08
CA TYR A 5 0.20 27.57 11.08
C TYR A 5 -0.89 26.85 10.29
N LYS A 6 -1.96 27.58 9.93
CA LYS A 6 -3.04 27.04 9.10
C LYS A 6 -2.71 27.23 7.62
N ALA A 7 -2.81 26.14 6.87
CA ALA A 7 -2.59 26.11 5.43
C ALA A 7 -3.53 25.12 4.76
N VAL A 8 -3.69 25.31 3.45
CA VAL A 8 -4.29 24.35 2.54
C VAL A 8 -3.18 23.70 1.73
N LEU A 9 -3.17 22.36 1.64
CA LEU A 9 -2.23 21.65 0.78
C LEU A 9 -2.85 21.50 -0.62
N LYS A 10 -2.28 22.19 -1.63
CA LYS A 10 -2.73 22.15 -3.02
C LYS A 10 -1.54 21.94 -3.95
N ASN A 11 -1.64 20.99 -4.88
CA ASN A 11 -0.55 20.66 -5.82
C ASN A 11 0.82 20.45 -5.14
N ASN A 12 0.82 19.75 -4.00
CA ASN A 12 2.01 19.52 -3.17
C ASN A 12 2.69 20.81 -2.65
N ARG A 13 1.94 21.91 -2.52
CA ARG A 13 2.37 23.18 -1.93
C ARG A 13 1.42 23.58 -0.82
N LEU A 14 1.97 24.10 0.28
CA LEU A 14 1.19 24.69 1.36
C LEU A 14 0.86 26.13 0.99
N GLU A 15 -0.44 26.43 0.90
CA GLU A 15 -0.99 27.76 0.72
C GLU A 15 -1.52 28.26 2.08
N TRP A 16 -0.88 29.27 2.66
CA TRP A 16 -1.25 29.80 3.97
C TRP A 16 -2.64 30.45 3.92
N SER A 17 -3.56 30.02 4.79
CA SER A 17 -4.93 30.56 4.86
C SER A 17 -5.08 31.65 5.93
N GLY A 18 -3.97 32.16 6.45
CA GLY A 18 -3.89 33.14 7.53
C GLY A 18 -2.51 33.79 7.56
N GLY A 19 -1.95 34.02 8.75
CA GLY A 19 -0.59 34.51 8.88
C GLY A 19 0.44 33.49 8.37
N ALA A 20 1.31 33.93 7.46
CA ALA A 20 2.46 33.13 7.04
C ALA A 20 3.59 33.22 8.08
N PRO A 21 4.37 32.15 8.30
CA PRO A 21 5.57 32.24 9.12
C PRO A 21 6.57 33.23 8.50
N ILE A 22 7.16 34.07 9.35
CA ILE A 22 8.30 34.90 8.94
C ILE A 22 9.52 34.00 8.90
N LEU A 23 10.00 33.71 7.70
CA LEU A 23 11.21 32.91 7.50
C LEU A 23 12.46 33.80 7.61
N PRO A 24 13.58 33.29 8.17
CA PRO A 24 14.82 34.06 8.27
C PRO A 24 15.39 34.47 6.91
N SER A 25 15.18 33.62 5.89
CA SER A 25 15.61 33.85 4.52
C SER A 25 14.62 33.21 3.54
N PRO A 26 14.22 33.91 2.45
CA PRO A 26 13.34 33.35 1.42
C PRO A 26 13.97 32.18 0.63
N ARG A 27 15.29 32.01 0.69
CA ARG A 27 16.03 30.98 -0.07
C ARG A 27 16.34 29.73 0.74
N GLU A 28 16.06 29.74 2.04
CA GLU A 28 16.43 28.65 2.93
C GLU A 28 15.26 27.67 3.08
N ALA A 29 15.54 26.38 2.84
CA ALA A 29 14.55 25.34 3.04
C ALA A 29 14.39 25.07 4.54
N VAL A 30 13.18 25.25 5.07
CA VAL A 30 12.88 24.99 6.48
C VAL A 30 12.15 23.66 6.60
N SER A 31 12.64 22.80 7.50
CA SER A 31 11.97 21.54 7.83
C SER A 31 10.68 21.80 8.60
N VAL A 32 9.57 21.24 8.13
CA VAL A 32 8.25 21.41 8.76
C VAL A 32 7.60 20.07 9.04
N HIS A 33 6.86 19.99 10.16
CA HIS A 33 5.95 18.89 10.44
C HIS A 33 4.55 19.28 9.99
N VAL A 34 3.94 18.48 9.13
CA VAL A 34 2.60 18.75 8.58
C VAL A 34 1.61 17.73 9.16
N THR A 35 0.59 18.23 9.87
CA THR A 35 -0.55 17.42 10.30
C THR A 35 -1.72 17.74 9.38
N ILE A 36 -2.21 16.74 8.64
CA ILE A 36 -3.32 16.91 7.70
C ILE A 36 -4.64 16.69 8.47
N LEU A 37 -5.51 17.69 8.46
CA LEU A 37 -6.82 17.67 9.12
C LEU A 37 -7.85 17.03 8.18
N ASN A 38 -7.78 15.71 7.97
CA ASN A 38 -8.84 14.97 7.29
C ASN A 38 -8.85 13.49 7.72
N ASP A 39 -10.04 12.89 7.80
CA ASP A 39 -10.18 11.45 8.05
C ASP A 39 -9.98 10.61 6.76
N GLN A 40 -10.03 11.25 5.59
CA GLN A 40 -9.86 10.62 4.27
C GLN A 40 -8.40 10.58 3.80
N ILE A 41 -7.41 10.77 4.68
CA ILE A 41 -6.02 10.49 4.30
C ILE A 41 -5.94 8.99 4.02
N VAL A 42 -5.97 8.63 2.75
CA VAL A 42 -5.58 7.30 2.31
C VAL A 42 -4.09 7.21 2.60
N ALA A 43 -3.74 6.73 3.81
CA ALA A 43 -2.40 6.29 4.12
C ALA A 43 -1.92 5.39 2.97
N PRO A 44 -0.62 5.41 2.59
CA PRO A 44 -0.11 4.70 1.43
C PRO A 44 -0.70 3.29 1.35
N LYS A 45 -1.68 3.12 0.45
CA LYS A 45 -2.61 1.98 0.42
C LYS A 45 -1.88 0.68 0.10
N GLU A 46 -0.66 0.77 -0.42
CA GLU A 46 0.17 -0.33 -0.87
C GLU A 46 0.65 -1.22 0.29
N ILE A 47 1.04 -0.64 1.43
CA ILE A 47 1.53 -1.43 2.58
C ILE A 47 0.37 -2.17 3.26
N ALA A 48 -0.82 -1.56 3.29
CA ALA A 48 -2.00 -2.15 3.93
C ALA A 48 -2.67 -3.27 3.10
N GLN A 49 -2.61 -3.18 1.76
CA GLN A 49 -3.19 -4.20 0.87
C GLN A 49 -2.40 -5.51 0.91
N GLY A 50 -1.07 -5.45 0.85
CA GLY A 50 -0.22 -6.65 0.93
C GLY A 50 -0.44 -7.43 2.23
N LYS A 51 -0.53 -6.71 3.37
CA LYS A 51 -0.79 -7.34 4.68
C LYS A 51 -2.17 -7.99 4.77
N ARG A 52 -3.22 -7.34 4.21
CA ARG A 52 -4.57 -7.91 4.18
C ARG A 52 -4.65 -9.16 3.30
N MET A 53 -4.00 -9.12 2.13
CA MET A 53 -3.92 -10.27 1.23
C MET A 53 -3.18 -11.44 1.89
N ALA A 54 -2.02 -11.18 2.51
CA ALA A 54 -1.25 -12.20 3.22
C ALA A 54 -2.09 -12.85 4.34
N ALA A 55 -2.77 -12.05 5.16
CA ALA A 55 -3.63 -12.56 6.23
C ALA A 55 -4.83 -13.38 5.71
N ALA A 56 -5.38 -13.02 4.55
CA ALA A 56 -6.45 -13.80 3.92
C ALA A 56 -5.93 -15.15 3.41
N LEU A 57 -4.76 -15.18 2.77
CA LEU A 57 -4.11 -16.40 2.30
C LEU A 57 -3.74 -17.34 3.46
N GLU A 58 -3.23 -16.79 4.57
CA GLU A 58 -2.91 -17.57 5.78
C GLU A 58 -4.16 -18.24 6.37
N LYS A 59 -5.27 -17.50 6.45
CA LYS A 59 -6.56 -18.08 6.88
C LYS A 59 -7.03 -19.19 5.95
N LEU A 60 -6.90 -19.02 4.63
CA LEU A 60 -7.29 -20.03 3.66
C LEU A 60 -6.43 -21.30 3.78
N ALA A 61 -5.12 -21.16 3.99
CA ALA A 61 -4.22 -22.29 4.19
C ALA A 61 -4.57 -23.10 5.47
N ALA A 62 -4.98 -22.40 6.54
CA ALA A 62 -5.34 -23.04 7.80
C ALA A 62 -6.62 -23.90 7.74
N VAL A 63 -7.49 -23.70 6.73
CA VAL A 63 -8.73 -24.47 6.56
C VAL A 63 -8.46 -25.93 6.16
N GLN A 64 -7.25 -26.27 5.70
CA GLN A 64 -6.86 -27.65 5.34
C GLN A 64 -7.88 -28.38 4.45
N SER A 65 -8.56 -27.64 3.57
CA SER A 65 -9.67 -28.12 2.74
C SER A 65 -9.28 -29.11 1.63
N LEU A 66 -7.99 -29.32 1.40
CA LEU A 66 -7.45 -30.17 0.34
C LEU A 66 -6.72 -31.39 0.91
N THR A 67 -6.97 -31.76 2.17
CA THR A 67 -6.34 -32.90 2.86
C THR A 67 -6.66 -34.25 2.20
N GLU A 68 -7.76 -34.34 1.45
CA GLU A 68 -8.14 -35.54 0.69
C GLU A 68 -7.36 -35.69 -0.63
N ILE A 69 -6.61 -34.66 -1.05
CA ILE A 69 -5.81 -34.70 -2.28
C ILE A 69 -4.42 -35.20 -1.94
N ALA A 70 -4.17 -36.48 -2.22
CA ALA A 70 -2.91 -37.16 -1.91
C ALA A 70 -1.69 -36.58 -2.67
N ASP A 71 -1.88 -36.20 -3.93
CA ASP A 71 -0.88 -35.49 -4.74
C ASP A 71 -1.53 -34.27 -5.42
N PRO A 72 -1.41 -33.07 -4.81
CA PRO A 72 -1.98 -31.84 -5.34
C PRO A 72 -1.44 -31.48 -6.74
N VAL A 73 -0.22 -31.89 -7.08
CA VAL A 73 0.40 -31.61 -8.38
C VAL A 73 -0.20 -32.50 -9.46
N ALA A 74 -0.35 -33.80 -9.18
CA ALA A 74 -1.03 -34.72 -10.10
C ALA A 74 -2.49 -34.33 -10.32
N TRP A 75 -3.22 -34.01 -9.24
CA TRP A 75 -4.60 -33.53 -9.31
C TRP A 75 -4.72 -32.24 -10.14
N GLN A 76 -3.82 -31.29 -9.95
CA GLN A 76 -3.81 -30.05 -10.72
C GLN A 76 -3.60 -30.31 -12.22
N ARG A 77 -2.70 -31.22 -12.60
CA ARG A 77 -2.42 -31.60 -14.00
C ARG A 77 -3.64 -32.24 -14.66
N GLU A 78 -4.34 -33.10 -13.93
CA GLU A 78 -5.57 -33.77 -14.38
C GLU A 78 -6.70 -32.76 -14.60
N ILE A 79 -6.95 -31.88 -13.64
CA ILE A 79 -8.02 -30.87 -13.71
C ILE A 79 -7.72 -29.82 -14.79
N ARG A 80 -6.47 -29.35 -14.88
CA ARG A 80 -6.12 -28.29 -15.84
C ARG A 80 -6.04 -28.77 -17.28
N ARG A 81 -6.09 -30.09 -17.55
CA ARG A 81 -5.76 -30.68 -18.86
C ARG A 81 -4.57 -29.95 -19.45
N ASP A 82 -3.44 -29.98 -18.73
CA ASP A 82 -2.26 -29.16 -19.03
C ASP A 82 -2.05 -29.09 -20.54
N ARG A 83 -2.31 -27.91 -21.12
CA ARG A 83 -1.96 -27.66 -22.51
C ARG A 83 -0.45 -27.63 -22.58
N ALA A 84 0.12 -28.39 -23.51
CA ALA A 84 1.51 -28.23 -23.88
C ALA A 84 1.74 -26.73 -24.16
N LEU A 85 2.66 -26.14 -23.40
CA LEU A 85 3.16 -24.81 -23.73
C LEU A 85 4.06 -24.99 -24.94
N PRO A 86 3.92 -24.14 -25.98
CA PRO A 86 4.92 -24.13 -27.04
C PRO A 86 6.30 -23.87 -26.42
N ASP A 87 7.31 -24.62 -26.89
CA ASP A 87 8.74 -24.45 -26.62
C ASP A 87 9.22 -24.76 -25.18
N ARG A 88 8.57 -25.69 -24.46
CA ARG A 88 8.95 -26.05 -23.08
C ARG A 88 9.86 -27.27 -22.93
N ASP A 89 10.02 -28.09 -23.98
CA ASP A 89 10.82 -29.31 -23.98
C ASP A 89 11.96 -29.31 -25.06
N GLU A 90 12.36 -28.13 -25.52
CA GLU A 90 13.62 -27.90 -26.26
C GLU A 90 14.66 -27.22 -25.34
#